data_AF-A0A4W6DGF4-F1
#
_entry.id   AF-A0A4W6DGF4-F1
#
_cell.length_a   1.000
_cell.length_b   1.000
_cell.length_c   1.000
_cell.angle_alpha   90.00
_cell.angle_beta   90.00
_cell.angle_gamma   90.00
#
_symmetry.space_group_name_H-M   'P 1'
#
loop_
_entity.id
_entity.type
_entity.pdbx_description
1 polymer ?
#
loop_
_entity_poly.entity_id
_entity_poly.type
_entity_poly.pdbx_seq_one_letter_code
_entity_poly.pdbx_strand_id
1 'polypeptide(L)'
;MDVAEAYDDSFGIEVILPEGGKTAPCCPHGPTLLFEKVSKGGEEGRRFYACSACRDRKDCSFFQWEDDKVSEARLLAREAENRSKRPPFSQQEYCTRFRKFASLPVDEKKFCQDCQLLLLPREQNPHKYVCVFFFLFICSYLKHWILSEVPVNANINQNS
;
A
#
# COMPACT_ATOMS: atom_id res chain seq x y z
N MET A 1 15.64 8.39 51.81
CA MET A 1 15.96 8.99 50.50
C MET A 1 16.32 7.84 49.61
N ASP A 2 15.48 7.50 48.62
CA ASP A 2 15.85 6.67 47.46
C ASP A 2 14.68 6.79 46.47
N VAL A 3 14.77 7.78 45.59
CA VAL A 3 13.85 7.93 44.45
C VAL A 3 14.50 7.14 43.32
N ALA A 4 13.97 5.95 43.02
CA ALA A 4 14.34 5.22 41.82
C ALA A 4 13.82 6.00 40.61
N GLU A 5 14.71 6.71 39.93
CA GLU A 5 14.40 7.35 38.65
C GLU A 5 14.11 6.24 37.63
N ALA A 6 12.86 6.16 37.18
CA ALA A 6 12.46 5.32 36.07
C ALA A 6 13.16 5.85 34.80
N TYR A 7 14.15 5.11 34.31
CA TYR A 7 14.80 5.38 33.03
C TYR A 7 13.75 5.22 31.92
N ASP A 8 13.19 6.35 31.48
CA ASP A 8 12.32 6.44 30.32
C ASP A 8 13.16 6.21 29.05
N ASP A 9 13.30 4.94 28.67
CA ASP A 9 13.99 4.45 27.48
C ASP A 9 13.17 4.69 26.20
N SER A 10 12.69 5.91 26.02
CA SER A 10 11.90 6.31 24.87
C SER A 10 12.81 6.47 23.65
N PHE A 11 12.79 5.49 22.74
CA PHE A 11 13.50 5.52 21.47
C PHE A 11 12.71 6.30 20.40
N GLY A 12 13.40 7.16 19.66
CA GLY A 12 12.86 7.82 18.47
C GLY A 12 12.94 6.93 17.24
N ILE A 13 12.09 7.19 16.25
CA ILE A 13 12.21 6.60 14.90
C ILE A 13 12.30 7.75 13.90
N GLU A 14 13.37 7.76 13.12
CA GLU A 14 13.59 8.73 12.04
C GLU A 14 13.44 8.05 10.68
N VAL A 15 12.98 8.82 9.68
CA VAL A 15 12.88 8.36 8.28
C VAL A 15 14.05 8.94 7.51
N ILE A 16 14.88 8.07 6.93
CA ILE A 16 16.06 8.47 6.17
C ILE A 16 15.70 8.51 4.68
N LEU A 17 15.99 9.64 4.02
CA LEU A 17 15.86 9.77 2.58
C LEU A 17 17.19 9.36 1.93
N PRO A 18 17.26 8.23 1.20
CA PRO A 18 18.52 7.76 0.66
C PRO A 18 19.06 8.71 -0.42
N GLU A 19 20.27 9.21 -0.20
CA GLU A 19 21.03 9.97 -1.20
C GLU A 19 21.59 9.01 -2.27
N GLY A 20 21.37 9.30 -3.56
CA GLY A 20 21.97 8.54 -4.65
C GLY A 20 21.13 7.42 -5.29
N GLY A 21 19.80 7.48 -5.22
CA GLY A 21 18.93 6.69 -6.10
C GLY A 21 18.91 5.18 -5.86
N LYS A 22 19.38 4.70 -4.71
CA LYS A 22 19.24 3.29 -4.31
C LYS A 22 17.75 2.91 -4.31
N THR A 23 17.40 1.85 -5.03
CA THR A 23 16.02 1.37 -5.11
C THR A 23 15.65 0.66 -3.81
N ALA A 24 14.69 1.23 -3.08
CA ALA A 24 14.15 0.59 -1.90
C ALA A 24 13.43 -0.72 -2.28
N PRO A 25 13.55 -1.79 -1.48
CA PRO A 25 12.82 -3.01 -1.75
C PRO A 25 11.31 -2.77 -1.63
N CYS A 26 10.52 -3.48 -2.42
CA CYS A 26 9.07 -3.36 -2.39
C CYS A 26 8.45 -4.40 -1.45
N CYS A 27 7.44 -3.96 -0.71
CA CYS A 27 6.47 -4.81 -0.05
C CYS A 27 5.18 -4.90 -0.90
N PRO A 28 4.16 -5.66 -0.49
CA PRO A 28 2.89 -5.75 -1.21
C PRO A 28 2.18 -4.40 -1.42
N HIS A 29 2.51 -3.39 -0.59
CA HIS A 29 1.92 -2.06 -0.61
C HIS A 29 2.74 -1.04 -1.41
N GLY A 30 3.86 -1.46 -2.03
CA GLY A 30 4.76 -0.60 -2.80
C GLY A 30 6.14 -0.43 -2.18
N PRO A 31 6.89 0.61 -2.58
CA PRO A 31 8.22 0.91 -2.06
C PRO A 31 8.21 1.10 -0.54
N THR A 32 9.21 0.52 0.12
CA THR A 32 9.43 0.69 1.55
C THR A 32 10.17 2.00 1.85
N LEU A 33 10.13 2.41 3.12
CA LEU A 33 10.92 3.52 3.62
C LEU A 33 12.08 2.99 4.47
N LEU A 34 13.18 3.74 4.47
CA LEU A 34 14.33 3.49 5.32
C LEU A 34 14.12 4.21 6.66
N PHE A 35 14.23 3.47 7.75
CA PHE A 35 14.04 3.96 9.10
C PHE A 35 15.31 3.76 9.92
N GLU A 36 15.53 4.63 10.89
CA GLU A 36 16.59 4.52 11.88
C GLU A 36 16.00 4.61 13.30
N LYS A 37 16.48 3.77 14.23
CA LYS A 37 16.09 3.87 15.64
C LYS A 37 17.08 4.77 16.37
N VAL A 38 16.65 5.95 16.78
CA VAL A 38 17.52 6.94 17.44
C VAL A 38 17.43 6.75 18.96
N SER A 39 18.59 6.63 19.61
CA SER A 39 18.69 6.63 21.07
C SER A 39 18.86 8.06 21.59
N LYS A 40 18.40 8.35 22.83
CA LYS A 40 18.53 9.69 23.44
C LYS A 40 19.99 10.17 23.56
N GLY A 41 20.97 9.27 23.44
CA GLY A 41 22.41 9.57 23.47
C GLY A 41 22.99 10.08 22.14
N GLY A 42 22.19 10.20 21.08
CA GLY A 42 22.67 10.68 19.77
C GLY A 42 23.53 9.66 19.02
N GLU A 43 23.52 8.39 19.44
CA GLU A 43 24.15 7.32 18.67
C GLU A 43 23.30 6.98 17.45
N GLU A 44 23.93 6.89 16.27
CA GLU A 44 23.27 6.46 15.04
C GLU A 44 22.73 5.04 15.21
N GLY A 45 21.42 4.90 14.97
CA GLY A 45 20.75 3.62 15.02
C GLY A 45 21.09 2.73 13.83
N ARG A 46 20.82 1.43 13.96
CA ARG A 46 20.85 0.55 12.78
C ARG A 46 19.62 0.83 11.90
N ARG A 47 19.88 1.00 10.60
CA ARG A 47 18.85 1.35 9.59
C ARG A 47 18.15 0.12 9.01
N PHE A 48 16.85 0.22 8.77
CA PHE A 48 16.03 -0.86 8.25
C PHE A 48 14.91 -0.37 7.33
N TYR A 49 14.54 -1.20 6.36
CA TYR A 49 13.40 -1.02 5.50
C TYR A 49 12.13 -1.60 6.12
N ALA A 50 11.06 -0.81 6.14
CA ALA A 50 9.73 -1.25 6.55
C ALA A 50 8.63 -0.61 5.69
N CYS A 51 7.41 -1.15 5.80
CA CYS A 51 6.27 -0.70 5.00
C CYS A 51 5.95 0.78 5.24
N SER A 52 5.71 1.51 4.14
CA SER A 52 5.32 2.93 4.15
C SER A 52 3.85 3.14 4.51
N ALA A 53 2.98 2.18 4.17
CA ALA A 53 1.54 2.29 4.32
C ALA A 53 0.99 1.63 5.61
N CYS A 54 1.67 0.60 6.14
CA CYS A 54 1.18 -0.21 7.25
C CYS A 54 2.23 -0.29 8.36
N ARG A 55 1.91 0.23 9.55
CA ARG A 55 2.79 0.14 10.72
C ARG A 55 2.63 -1.16 11.50
N ASP A 56 1.45 -1.78 11.48
CA ASP A 56 1.23 -3.09 12.13
C ASP A 56 1.84 -4.21 11.27
N ARG A 57 2.64 -5.06 11.94
CA ARG A 57 3.31 -6.21 11.31
C ARG A 57 2.33 -7.31 10.90
N LYS A 58 1.11 -7.31 11.45
CA LYS A 58 0.01 -8.21 11.03
C LYS A 58 -0.48 -7.86 9.63
N ASP A 59 -0.53 -6.58 9.30
CA ASP A 59 -0.97 -6.09 7.99
C ASP A 59 0.17 -6.15 6.97
N CYS A 60 1.42 -5.85 7.40
CA CYS A 60 2.61 -6.03 6.56
C CYS A 60 3.82 -6.48 7.40
N SER A 61 4.24 -7.72 7.22
CA SER A 61 5.40 -8.29 7.92
C SER A 61 6.76 -7.94 7.29
N PHE A 62 6.79 -7.06 6.28
CA PHE A 62 8.02 -6.71 5.59
C PHE A 62 9.02 -6.07 6.55
N PHE A 63 10.23 -6.64 6.62
CA PHE A 63 11.37 -6.09 7.33
C PHE A 63 12.68 -6.54 6.67
N GLN A 64 13.63 -5.63 6.56
CA GLN A 64 14.97 -5.91 6.05
C GLN A 64 15.96 -4.88 6.59
N TRP A 65 17.10 -5.28 7.14
CA TRP A 65 18.14 -4.31 7.48
C TRP A 65 18.79 -3.72 6.23
N GLU A 66 19.24 -2.46 6.29
CA GLU A 66 19.83 -1.80 5.12
C GLU A 66 21.04 -2.56 4.56
N ASP A 67 21.85 -3.12 5.45
CA ASP A 67 23.09 -3.83 5.19
C ASP A 67 22.91 -5.35 4.94
N ASP A 68 21.69 -5.86 5.03
CA ASP A 68 21.41 -7.29 4.82
C ASP A 68 21.61 -7.68 3.35
N LYS A 69 22.49 -8.65 3.10
CA LYS A 69 22.57 -9.36 1.81
C LYS A 69 21.44 -10.37 1.69
N VAL A 70 20.45 -10.07 0.83
CA VAL A 70 19.30 -10.94 0.61
C VAL A 70 19.62 -12.01 -0.43
N SER A 71 19.37 -13.28 -0.10
CA SER A 71 19.53 -14.38 -1.05
C SER A 71 18.50 -14.31 -2.18
N GLU A 72 18.85 -14.85 -3.35
CA GLU A 72 17.94 -14.93 -4.51
C GLU A 72 16.62 -15.65 -4.15
N ALA A 73 16.69 -16.75 -3.41
CA ALA A 73 15.51 -17.47 -2.94
C ALA A 73 14.55 -16.58 -2.11
N ARG A 74 15.10 -15.71 -1.26
CA ARG A 74 14.29 -14.76 -0.45
C ARG A 74 13.70 -13.64 -1.31
N LEU A 75 14.41 -13.18 -2.34
CA LEU A 75 13.88 -12.22 -3.31
C LEU A 75 12.71 -12.81 -4.11
N LEU A 76 12.87 -14.03 -4.63
CA LEU A 76 11.82 -14.72 -5.39
C LEU A 76 10.58 -15.00 -4.53
N ALA A 77 10.77 -15.45 -3.29
CA ALA A 77 9.66 -15.66 -2.36
C ALA A 77 8.90 -14.36 -2.07
N ARG A 78 9.61 -13.26 -1.85
CA ARG A 78 9.03 -11.93 -1.65
C ARG A 78 8.25 -11.48 -2.89
N GLU A 79 8.80 -11.63 -4.08
CA GLU A 79 8.11 -11.25 -5.30
C GLU A 79 6.84 -12.09 -5.53
N ALA A 80 6.88 -13.38 -5.22
CA ALA A 80 5.71 -14.24 -5.29
C ALA A 80 4.61 -13.79 -4.32
N GLU A 81 4.96 -13.43 -3.09
CA GLU A 81 4.03 -12.86 -2.11
C GLU A 81 3.48 -11.50 -2.56
N ASN A 82 4.35 -10.61 -3.04
CA ASN A 82 3.95 -9.31 -3.56
C ASN A 82 2.98 -9.47 -4.74
N ARG A 83 3.19 -10.47 -5.60
CA ARG A 83 2.28 -10.78 -6.72
C ARG A 83 0.95 -11.35 -6.25
N SER A 84 0.94 -12.23 -5.26
CA SER A 84 -0.31 -12.86 -4.77
C SER A 84 -1.23 -11.87 -4.06
N LYS A 85 -0.66 -10.81 -3.47
CA LYS A 85 -1.39 -9.73 -2.79
C LYS A 85 -1.78 -8.56 -3.70
N ARG A 86 -1.51 -8.63 -5.01
CA ARG A 86 -1.92 -7.57 -5.94
C ARG A 86 -3.44 -7.48 -6.02
N PRO A 87 -4.00 -6.27 -6.23
CA PRO A 87 -5.41 -6.13 -6.55
C PRO A 87 -5.78 -6.97 -7.78
N PRO A 88 -7.01 -7.50 -7.84
CA PRO A 88 -7.47 -8.36 -8.94
C PRO A 88 -7.56 -7.64 -10.29
N PHE A 89 -7.60 -6.31 -10.28
CA PHE A 89 -7.62 -5.48 -11.47
C PHE A 89 -6.51 -4.43 -11.39
N SER A 90 -5.96 -4.05 -12.54
CA SER A 90 -5.11 -2.88 -12.69
C SER A 90 -5.91 -1.59 -12.48
N GLN A 91 -5.21 -0.48 -12.22
CA GLN A 91 -5.83 0.85 -12.09
C GLN A 91 -6.65 1.22 -13.35
N GLN A 92 -6.11 0.90 -14.54
CA GLN A 92 -6.78 1.20 -15.81
C GLN A 92 -8.08 0.40 -15.95
N GLU A 93 -8.06 -0.87 -15.53
CA GLU A 93 -9.25 -1.71 -15.50
C GLU A 93 -10.26 -1.20 -14.48
N TYR A 94 -9.84 -0.80 -13.27
CA TYR A 94 -10.74 -0.17 -12.30
C TYR A 94 -11.40 1.09 -12.86
N CYS A 95 -10.64 1.98 -13.50
CA CYS A 95 -11.19 3.18 -14.13
C CYS A 95 -12.19 2.84 -15.24
N THR A 96 -11.85 1.86 -16.08
CA THR A 96 -12.72 1.40 -17.17
C THR A 96 -14.01 0.77 -16.65
N ARG A 97 -13.90 -0.10 -15.63
CA ARG A 97 -15.04 -0.73 -14.95
C ARG A 97 -15.93 0.31 -14.31
N PHE A 98 -15.36 1.30 -13.62
CA PHE A 98 -16.13 2.37 -12.97
C PHE A 98 -16.91 3.18 -13.99
N ARG A 99 -16.30 3.57 -15.12
CA ARG A 99 -17.01 4.30 -16.20
C ARG A 99 -18.20 3.49 -16.74
N LYS A 100 -17.99 2.19 -17.00
CA LYS A 100 -19.06 1.27 -17.43
C LYS A 100 -20.17 1.16 -16.39
N PHE A 101 -19.81 1.00 -15.12
CA PHE A 101 -20.75 0.93 -14.01
C PHE A 101 -21.56 2.23 -13.86
N ALA A 102 -20.90 3.40 -13.96
CA ALA A 102 -21.54 4.70 -13.83
C ALA A 102 -22.60 4.94 -14.91
N SER A 103 -22.40 4.41 -16.13
CA SER A 103 -23.37 4.49 -17.24
C SER A 103 -24.56 3.53 -17.12
N LEU A 104 -24.57 2.60 -16.16
CA LEU A 104 -25.68 1.65 -16.01
C LEU A 104 -26.96 2.33 -15.48
N PRO A 105 -28.14 1.79 -15.82
CA PRO A 105 -29.39 2.06 -15.11
C PRO A 105 -29.27 1.82 -13.61
N VAL A 106 -30.09 2.52 -12.81
CA VAL A 106 -30.01 2.48 -11.33
C VAL A 106 -30.25 1.09 -10.78
N ASP A 107 -31.18 0.33 -11.35
CA ASP A 107 -31.55 -1.03 -10.98
C ASP A 107 -30.47 -2.08 -11.31
N GLU A 108 -29.58 -1.77 -12.25
CA GLU A 108 -28.44 -2.63 -12.59
C GLU A 108 -27.17 -2.32 -11.78
N LYS A 109 -27.13 -1.20 -11.06
CA LYS A 109 -25.97 -0.79 -10.23
C LYS A 109 -25.92 -1.59 -8.93
N LYS A 110 -25.22 -2.72 -8.96
CA LYS A 110 -25.05 -3.62 -7.81
C LYS A 110 -23.65 -3.57 -7.22
N PHE A 111 -23.59 -3.65 -5.90
CA PHE A 111 -22.36 -3.79 -5.13
C PHE A 111 -22.42 -5.07 -4.32
N CYS A 112 -21.36 -5.88 -4.37
CA CYS A 112 -21.23 -7.05 -3.52
C CYS A 112 -20.48 -6.67 -2.24
N GLN A 113 -21.10 -6.90 -1.08
CA GLN A 113 -20.47 -6.58 0.21
C GLN A 113 -19.33 -7.56 0.54
N ASP A 114 -19.46 -8.85 0.26
CA ASP A 114 -18.38 -9.80 0.59
C ASP A 114 -17.13 -9.54 -0.26
N CYS A 115 -17.33 -9.21 -1.54
CA CYS A 115 -16.21 -8.95 -2.45
C CYS A 115 -15.74 -7.49 -2.43
N GLN A 116 -16.51 -6.58 -1.85
CA GLN A 116 -16.28 -5.12 -1.90
C GLN A 116 -16.09 -4.60 -3.34
N LEU A 117 -16.90 -5.08 -4.29
CA LEU A 117 -16.77 -4.77 -5.72
C LEU A 117 -18.06 -4.18 -6.31
N LEU A 118 -17.88 -3.18 -7.17
CA LEU A 118 -18.91 -2.72 -8.12
C LEU A 118 -19.03 -3.75 -9.24
N LEU A 119 -20.21 -4.35 -9.37
CA LEU A 119 -20.48 -5.44 -10.30
C LEU A 119 -20.97 -4.91 -11.65
N LEU A 120 -20.35 -5.37 -12.73
CA LEU A 120 -20.90 -5.21 -14.07
C LEU A 120 -22.00 -6.26 -14.31
N PRO A 121 -22.94 -6.06 -15.26
CA PRO A 121 -24.10 -6.94 -15.43
C PRO A 121 -23.75 -8.44 -15.57
N ARG A 122 -22.65 -8.76 -16.26
CA ARG A 122 -22.17 -10.14 -16.47
C ARG A 122 -21.70 -10.84 -15.18
N GLU A 123 -21.37 -10.08 -14.15
CA GLU A 123 -20.79 -10.57 -12.90
C GLU A 123 -21.85 -10.73 -11.81
N GLN A 124 -23.09 -10.32 -12.05
CA GLN A 124 -24.11 -10.32 -11.00
C GLN A 124 -24.60 -11.73 -10.62
N ASN A 125 -24.59 -12.67 -11.57
CA ASN A 125 -25.10 -14.02 -11.36
C ASN A 125 -24.38 -14.81 -10.24
N PRO A 126 -23.04 -14.86 -10.19
CA PRO A 126 -22.35 -15.53 -9.10
C PRO A 126 -22.49 -14.83 -7.74
N HIS A 127 -22.94 -13.57 -7.70
CA HIS A 127 -23.04 -12.76 -6.47
C HIS A 127 -24.49 -12.55 -5.99
N LYS A 128 -25.48 -13.27 -6.55
CA LYS A 128 -26.92 -13.02 -6.33
C LYS A 128 -27.37 -12.98 -4.87
N TYR A 129 -26.73 -13.74 -3.99
CA TYR A 129 -27.14 -13.87 -2.58
C TYR A 129 -26.45 -12.87 -1.64
N VAL A 130 -25.54 -12.03 -2.15
CA VAL A 130 -24.69 -11.13 -1.36
C VAL A 130 -24.68 -9.69 -1.92
N CYS A 131 -25.60 -9.39 -2.83
CA CYS A 131 -25.70 -8.05 -3.43
C CYS A 131 -26.61 -7.17 -2.57
N VAL A 132 -26.08 -6.05 -2.10
CA VAL A 132 -26.88 -4.98 -1.49
C VAL A 132 -27.21 -3.96 -2.58
N PHE A 133 -28.48 -3.59 -2.72
CA PHE A 133 -28.87 -2.49 -3.61
C PHE A 133 -28.24 -1.20 -3.08
N PHE A 134 -27.47 -0.53 -3.93
CA PHE A 134 -26.72 0.66 -3.55
C PHE A 134 -27.66 1.87 -3.53
N PHE A 135 -28.40 2.06 -2.44
CA PHE A 135 -29.07 3.34 -2.18
C PHE A 135 -28.04 4.36 -1.66
N LEU A 136 -27.42 5.06 -2.62
CA LEU A 136 -26.98 6.46 -2.54
C LEU A 136 -25.91 6.93 -1.52
N PHE A 137 -25.17 6.08 -0.78
CA PHE A 137 -24.24 6.62 0.24
C PHE A 137 -22.75 6.76 -0.11
N ILE A 138 -22.23 6.22 -1.21
CA ILE A 138 -20.77 6.31 -1.54
C ILE A 138 -20.50 7.01 -2.87
N CYS A 139 -21.09 8.19 -3.10
CA CYS A 139 -20.83 8.97 -4.33
C CYS A 139 -20.03 10.27 -4.10
N SER A 140 -19.77 10.66 -2.84
CA SER A 140 -19.02 11.87 -2.51
C SER A 140 -17.52 11.64 -2.32
N TYR A 141 -17.09 10.52 -1.70
CA TYR A 141 -15.68 10.32 -1.36
C TYR A 141 -14.81 9.68 -2.45
N LEU A 142 -15.39 8.88 -3.37
CA LEU A 142 -14.60 8.17 -4.39
C LEU A 142 -14.27 9.02 -5.63
N LYS A 143 -15.00 10.12 -5.86
CA LYS A 143 -14.78 11.00 -7.02
C LYS A 143 -13.44 11.73 -6.96
N HIS A 144 -12.95 12.06 -5.76
CA HIS A 144 -11.75 12.87 -5.60
C HIS A 144 -10.45 12.08 -5.80
N TRP A 145 -10.45 10.77 -5.50
CA TRP A 145 -9.25 9.92 -5.64
C TRP A 145 -9.06 9.36 -7.05
N ILE A 146 -10.14 9.18 -7.81
CA ILE A 146 -10.08 8.63 -9.18
C ILE A 146 -9.81 9.72 -10.24
N LEU A 147 -10.12 10.98 -9.96
CA LEU A 147 -9.95 12.11 -10.90
C LEU A 147 -8.67 12.93 -10.66
N SER A 148 -7.89 12.64 -9.62
CA SER A 148 -6.57 13.24 -9.44
C SER A 148 -5.54 12.47 -10.29
N GLU A 149 -5.42 12.86 -11.55
CA GLU A 149 -4.23 12.57 -12.34
C GLU A 149 -3.03 13.24 -11.67
N VAL A 150 -2.29 12.51 -10.83
CA VAL A 150 -0.93 12.89 -10.49
C VAL A 150 -0.04 12.26 -11.55
N PRO A 151 0.50 13.02 -12.51
CA PRO A 151 1.48 12.47 -13.44
C PRO A 151 2.72 12.10 -12.63
N VAL A 152 2.99 10.79 -12.51
CA VAL A 152 4.33 10.31 -12.16
C VAL A 152 5.21 10.69 -13.34
N ASN A 153 5.93 11.80 -13.20
CA ASN A 153 6.78 12.35 -14.23
C ASN A 153 7.96 11.40 -14.47
N ALA A 154 7.81 10.50 -15.44
CA ALA A 154 8.89 9.71 -16.00
C ALA A 154 9.70 10.63 -16.92
N ASN A 155 10.70 11.33 -16.37
CA ASN A 155 11.76 11.93 -17.18
C ASN A 155 13.04 11.11 -17.04
N ILE A 156 13.13 10.10 -17.91
CA ILE A 156 14.38 9.53 -18.37
C ILE A 156 15.01 10.60 -19.25
N ASN A 157 16.01 11.32 -18.73
CA ASN A 157 16.79 12.22 -19.56
C ASN A 157 17.92 11.41 -20.21
N GLN A 158 17.66 11.00 -21.45
CA GLN A 158 18.70 10.76 -22.45
C GLN A 158 19.28 12.13 -22.83
N ASN A 159 20.57 12.35 -22.63
CA ASN A 159 21.49 12.90 -23.65
C ASN A 159 22.84 13.33 -23.09
N SER A 160 23.87 13.05 -23.90
CA SER A 160 25.26 13.56 -23.92
C SER A 160 26.27 12.85 -23.03
#